data_AF-A0A5D3A0G4-F1
#
_entry.id   AF-A0A5D3A0G4-F1
#
_cell.length_a   1.000
_cell.length_b   1.000
_cell.length_c   1.000
_cell.angle_alpha   90.00
_cell.angle_beta   90.00
_cell.angle_gamma   90.00
#
_symmetry.space_group_name_H-M   'P 1'
#
loop_
_entity.id
_entity.type
_entity.pdbx_description
1 polymer ?
#
loop_
_entity_poly.entity_id
_entity_poly.type
_entity_poly.pdbx_seq_one_letter_code
_entity_poly.pdbx_strand_id
1 'polypeptide(L)'
;YITSRQIEAGRRAMTRNVRRGGKIWVRIFPDKPITVRPTETRMGSGKGSPEYWVAVVKPSRILYEMSGVAENIARKAISVVANIEPKKKEISKMIQPQTHLNVADNSGARELM
;
A
#
# COMPACT_ATOMS: atom_id res chain seq x y z
N TYR A 1 -5.66 -14.06 -3.16
CA TYR A 1 -4.88 -13.11 -3.98
C TYR A 1 -5.45 -11.72 -3.74
N ILE A 2 -4.82 -10.67 -4.25
CA ILE A 2 -5.34 -9.30 -4.21
C ILE A 2 -5.48 -8.82 -5.66
N THR A 3 -6.62 -8.26 -6.04
CA THR A 3 -6.86 -7.75 -7.40
C THR A 3 -6.25 -6.37 -7.60
N SER A 4 -5.95 -6.00 -8.85
CA SER A 4 -5.48 -4.65 -9.17
C SER A 4 -6.44 -3.55 -8.67
N ARG A 5 -7.75 -3.80 -8.74
CA ARG A 5 -8.80 -2.88 -8.23
C ARG A 5 -8.72 -2.68 -6.72
N GLN A 6 -8.44 -3.74 -5.97
CA GLN A 6 -8.25 -3.68 -4.52
C GLN A 6 -7.01 -2.85 -4.16
N ILE A 7 -5.88 -3.10 -4.84
CA ILE A 7 -4.64 -2.34 -4.66
C ILE A 7 -4.88 -0.83 -4.85
N GLU A 8 -5.61 -0.47 -5.91
CA GLU A 8 -5.92 0.94 -6.19
C GLU A 8 -6.92 1.52 -5.19
N ALA A 9 -7.91 0.75 -4.75
CA ALA A 9 -8.85 1.17 -3.71
C ALA A 9 -8.11 1.48 -2.39
N GLY A 10 -7.18 0.62 -1.98
CA GLY A 10 -6.32 0.83 -0.81
C GLY A 10 -5.44 2.07 -0.94
N ARG A 11 -4.75 2.23 -2.08
CA ARG A 11 -3.92 3.41 -2.37
C ARG A 11 -4.72 4.72 -2.31
N ARG A 12 -5.91 4.74 -2.93
CA ARG A 12 -6.81 5.90 -2.93
C ARG A 12 -7.32 6.23 -1.53
N ALA A 13 -7.67 5.21 -0.74
CA ALA A 13 -8.12 5.38 0.64
C ALA A 13 -7.02 5.97 1.54
N MET A 14 -5.77 5.50 1.43
CA MET A 14 -4.65 6.09 2.17
C MET A 14 -4.41 7.54 1.76
N THR A 15 -4.34 7.82 0.45
CA THR A 15 -4.09 9.17 -0.06
C THR A 15 -5.14 10.19 0.44
N ARG A 16 -6.40 9.77 0.56
CA ARG A 16 -7.49 10.58 1.14
C ARG A 16 -7.28 10.86 2.62
N ASN A 17 -6.88 9.87 3.41
CA ASN A 17 -6.68 10.02 4.86
C ASN A 17 -5.48 10.92 5.20
N VAL A 18 -4.46 10.91 4.34
CA VAL A 18 -3.22 11.68 4.56
C VAL A 18 -3.31 13.10 3.97
N ARG A 19 -4.47 13.49 3.39
CA ARG A 19 -4.69 14.82 2.78
C ARG A 19 -3.60 15.20 1.75
N ARG A 20 -3.13 14.22 0.97
CA ARG A 20 -2.03 14.36 -0.01
C ARG A 20 -0.66 14.75 0.59
N GLY A 21 -0.48 14.64 1.90
CA GLY A 21 0.83 14.71 2.54
C GLY A 21 1.59 13.37 2.45
N GLY A 22 2.90 13.40 2.72
CA GLY A 22 3.73 12.21 2.81
C GLY A 22 3.97 11.46 1.50
N LYS A 23 4.69 10.35 1.60
CA LYS A 23 4.98 9.43 0.50
C LYS A 23 4.39 8.07 0.82
N ILE A 24 3.68 7.48 -0.15
CA ILE A 24 3.06 6.16 -0.04
C ILE A 24 3.70 5.27 -1.10
N TRP A 25 4.19 4.10 -0.70
CA TRP A 25 4.69 3.07 -1.61
C TRP A 25 3.77 1.87 -1.61
N VAL A 26 3.47 1.37 -2.80
CA VAL A 26 2.78 0.09 -3.00
C VAL A 26 3.86 -0.97 -3.24
N ARG A 27 3.92 -1.99 -2.38
CA ARG A 27 4.99 -3.01 -2.39
C ARG A 27 4.63 -4.27 -3.19
N ILE A 28 3.39 -4.35 -3.64
CA ILE A 28 2.86 -5.46 -4.43
C ILE A 28 2.52 -5.00 -5.84
N PHE A 29 2.70 -5.88 -6.81
CA PHE A 29 2.39 -5.63 -8.21
C PHE A 29 1.50 -6.76 -8.75
N PRO A 30 0.43 -6.43 -9.52
CA PRO A 30 -0.45 -7.45 -10.08
C PRO A 30 0.14 -8.01 -11.39
N ASP A 31 0.94 -9.05 -11.27
CA ASP A 31 1.68 -9.71 -12.35
C ASP A 31 0.97 -10.95 -12.92
N LYS A 32 0.01 -11.53 -12.18
CA LYS A 32 -0.67 -12.76 -12.59
C LYS A 32 -2.01 -12.48 -13.27
N PRO A 33 -2.20 -12.85 -14.55
CA PRO A 33 -3.50 -12.74 -15.22
C PRO A 33 -4.45 -13.85 -14.76
N ILE A 34 -5.71 -13.50 -14.53
CA ILE A 34 -6.81 -14.43 -14.28
C ILE A 34 -7.74 -14.43 -15.49
N THR A 35 -7.99 -15.62 -16.01
CA THR A 35 -8.87 -15.85 -17.16
C THR A 35 -10.25 -16.25 -16.71
N VAL A 36 -11.28 -15.71 -17.35
CA VAL A 36 -12.68 -16.02 -17.07
C VAL A 36 -13.38 -16.37 -18.38
N ARG A 37 -14.30 -17.34 -18.31
CA ARG A 37 -15.20 -17.65 -19.42
C ARG A 37 -16.53 -16.92 -19.20
N PRO A 38 -17.19 -16.42 -20.27
CA PRO A 38 -18.52 -15.84 -20.15
C PRO A 38 -19.53 -16.83 -19.57
N THR A 39 -20.45 -16.34 -18.75
CA THR A 39 -21.47 -17.13 -18.06
C THR A 39 -22.38 -17.93 -19.00
N GLU A 40 -22.52 -17.48 -20.25
CA GLU A 40 -23.42 -18.06 -21.24
C GLU A 40 -22.82 -19.27 -21.99
N THR A 41 -21.55 -19.62 -21.72
CA THR A 41 -20.84 -20.68 -22.44
C THR A 41 -20.76 -21.99 -21.64
N ARG A 42 -20.95 -23.13 -22.31
CA ARG A 42 -20.75 -24.46 -21.71
C ARG A 42 -19.26 -24.74 -21.50
N MET A 43 -18.95 -25.69 -20.61
CA MET A 43 -17.57 -26.14 -20.38
C MET A 43 -17.00 -26.81 -21.64
N GLY A 44 -15.79 -26.41 -22.03
CA GLY A 44 -15.12 -26.88 -23.25
C GLY A 44 -14.30 -25.76 -23.90
N SER A 45 -13.75 -25.99 -25.10
CA SER A 45 -13.19 -24.93 -25.97
C SER A 45 -11.93 -24.18 -25.48
N GLY A 46 -11.16 -24.74 -24.53
CA GLY A 46 -9.86 -24.19 -24.14
C GLY A 46 -9.91 -23.05 -23.12
N LYS A 47 -8.78 -22.38 -22.85
CA LYS A 47 -8.67 -21.37 -21.79
C LYS A 47 -9.43 -20.09 -22.16
N GLY A 48 -10.15 -19.49 -21.21
CA GLY A 48 -10.84 -18.21 -21.42
C GLY A 48 -9.88 -17.02 -21.58
N SER A 49 -10.43 -15.86 -21.92
CA SER A 49 -9.67 -14.61 -22.06
C SER A 49 -9.24 -14.06 -20.68
N PRO A 50 -8.05 -13.44 -20.56
CA PRO A 50 -7.65 -12.73 -19.34
C PRO A 50 -8.58 -11.56 -19.04
N GLU A 51 -9.20 -11.53 -17.86
CA GLU A 51 -10.15 -10.48 -17.47
C GLU A 51 -9.53 -9.49 -16.46
N TYR A 52 -8.78 -10.00 -15.48
CA TYR A 52 -8.16 -9.14 -14.46
C TYR A 52 -6.82 -9.68 -13.97
N TRP A 53 -6.04 -8.79 -13.39
CA TRP A 53 -4.70 -9.08 -12.86
C TRP A 53 -4.73 -9.13 -11.34
N VAL A 54 -3.97 -10.08 -10.79
CA VAL A 54 -3.91 -10.31 -9.36
C VAL A 54 -2.46 -10.40 -8.88
N ALA A 55 -2.23 -9.92 -7.67
CA ALA A 55 -1.01 -10.16 -6.91
C ALA A 55 -1.22 -11.37 -5.98
N VAL A 56 -0.33 -12.36 -6.06
CA VAL A 56 -0.34 -13.50 -5.13
C VAL A 56 0.40 -13.11 -3.85
N VAL A 57 -0.37 -12.81 -2.81
CA VAL A 57 0.18 -12.41 -1.51
C VAL A 57 0.07 -13.55 -0.50
N LYS A 58 1.23 -13.92 0.07
CA LYS A 58 1.39 -14.82 1.23
C LYS A 58 1.23 -14.05 2.55
N PRO A 59 0.87 -14.71 3.66
CA PRO A 59 0.91 -14.10 4.99
C PRO A 59 2.27 -13.43 5.26
N SER A 60 2.24 -12.40 6.09
CA SER A 60 3.40 -11.62 6.58
C SER A 60 4.09 -10.74 5.54
N ARG A 61 3.50 -10.55 4.37
CA ARG A 61 4.01 -9.64 3.34
C ARG A 61 3.53 -8.21 3.58
N ILE A 62 4.45 -7.26 3.57
CA ILE A 62 4.14 -5.82 3.59
C ILE A 62 3.47 -5.43 2.27
N LEU A 63 2.29 -4.82 2.34
CA LEU A 63 1.52 -4.37 1.18
C LEU A 63 1.78 -2.91 0.83
N TYR A 64 1.83 -2.06 1.85
CA TYR A 64 1.93 -0.62 1.73
C TYR A 64 2.93 -0.10 2.75
N GLU A 65 3.74 0.88 2.33
CA GLU A 65 4.67 1.61 3.19
C GLU A 65 4.34 3.09 3.10
N MET A 66 4.63 3.82 4.19
CA MET A 66 4.36 5.26 4.24
C MET A 66 5.44 5.99 5.04
N SER A 67 5.82 7.18 4.59
CA SER A 67 6.80 8.06 5.24
C SER A 67 6.36 9.52 5.16
N GLY A 68 6.89 10.36 6.05
CA GLY A 68 6.60 11.80 6.08
C GLY A 68 5.22 12.16 6.63
N VAL A 69 4.70 11.35 7.55
CA VAL A 69 3.39 11.57 8.21
C VAL A 69 3.50 11.27 9.70
N ALA A 70 2.67 11.94 10.51
CA ALA A 70 2.56 11.63 11.93
C ALA A 70 2.00 10.22 12.16
N GLU A 71 2.46 9.53 13.21
CA GLU A 71 2.11 8.13 13.48
C GLU A 71 0.61 7.92 13.66
N ASN A 72 -0.08 8.87 14.30
CA ASN A 72 -1.53 8.82 14.50
C ASN A 72 -2.31 8.77 13.17
N ILE A 73 -1.92 9.59 12.19
CA ILE A 73 -2.49 9.62 10.85
C ILE A 73 -2.14 8.32 10.13
N ALA A 74 -0.90 7.83 10.27
CA ALA A 74 -0.48 6.58 9.65
C ALA A 74 -1.28 5.38 10.14
N ARG A 75 -1.46 5.26 11.45
CA ARG A 75 -2.27 4.21 12.06
C ARG A 75 -3.71 4.25 11.57
N LYS A 76 -4.31 5.44 11.50
CA LYS A 76 -5.69 5.61 10.99
C LYS A 76 -5.80 5.23 9.52
N ALA A 77 -4.87 5.65 8.68
CA ALA A 77 -4.86 5.30 7.25
C ALA A 77 -4.76 3.79 7.03
N ILE A 78 -3.90 3.10 7.80
CA ILE A 78 -3.75 1.64 7.75
C ILE A 78 -5.05 0.94 8.19
N SER A 79 -5.68 1.41 9.28
CA SER A 79 -6.97 0.85 9.73
C SER A 79 -8.07 0.97 8.68
N VAL A 80 -8.11 2.06 7.92
CA VAL A 80 -9.09 2.23 6.83
C VAL A 80 -8.84 1.23 5.70
N VAL A 81 -7.58 1.02 5.30
CA VAL A 81 -7.24 0.01 4.27
C VAL A 81 -7.57 -1.40 4.75
N ALA A 82 -7.31 -1.71 6.03
CA ALA A 82 -7.63 -3.02 6.61
C ALA A 82 -9.12 -3.38 6.53
N ASN A 83 -10.01 -2.38 6.54
CA ASN A 83 -11.45 -2.59 6.41
C ASN A 83 -11.89 -2.80 4.96
N ILE A 84 -11.13 -2.31 3.98
CA ILE A 84 -11.43 -2.45 2.55
C ILE A 84 -10.94 -3.80 2.04
N GLU A 85 -9.79 -4.26 2.53
CA GLU A 85 -9.13 -5.46 2.04
C GLU A 85 -9.71 -6.74 2.69
N PRO A 86 -10.17 -7.73 1.91
CA PRO A 86 -10.76 -8.95 2.46
C PRO A 86 -9.73 -9.83 3.19
N LYS A 87 -8.44 -9.73 2.83
CA LYS A 87 -7.35 -10.42 3.54
C LYS A 87 -6.90 -9.62 4.75
N LYS A 88 -7.68 -9.72 5.83
CA LYS A 88 -7.53 -8.96 7.10
C LYS A 88 -6.23 -9.22 7.90
N LYS A 89 -5.42 -10.22 7.57
CA LYS A 89 -4.34 -10.68 8.45
C LYS A 89 -2.97 -10.31 7.87
N GLU A 90 -2.29 -9.44 8.61
CA GLU A 90 -0.90 -9.00 8.44
C GLU A 90 -0.66 -7.93 7.37
N ILE A 91 -1.29 -6.76 7.55
CA ILE A 91 -0.69 -5.51 7.05
C ILE A 91 0.52 -5.24 7.95
N SER A 92 1.63 -5.89 7.63
CA SER A 92 2.89 -5.78 8.35
C SER A 92 3.40 -4.35 8.25
N LYS A 93 3.59 -3.75 9.43
CA LYS A 93 4.02 -2.37 9.66
C LYS A 93 5.45 -2.17 9.14
N MET A 94 5.65 -1.11 8.37
CA MET A 94 6.87 -0.33 8.51
C MET A 94 6.50 1.15 8.46
N ILE A 95 6.29 1.73 9.65
CA ILE A 95 6.34 3.18 9.83
C ILE A 95 7.82 3.46 9.99
N GLN A 96 8.47 4.03 8.98
CA GLN A 96 9.80 4.59 9.21
C GLN A 96 9.61 5.80 10.13
N PRO A 97 10.11 5.79 11.38
CA PRO A 97 10.20 7.03 12.13
C PRO A 97 11.06 7.99 11.31
N GLN A 98 10.63 9.24 11.16
CA GLN A 98 11.56 10.30 10.82
C GLN A 98 12.56 10.33 11.98
N THR A 99 13.73 9.74 11.79
CA THR A 99 14.87 9.95 12.67
C THR A 99 15.04 11.46 12.75
N HIS A 100 15.01 12.00 13.97
CA HIS A 100 15.31 13.41 14.23
C HIS A 100 16.65 13.77 13.55
N LEU A 101 16.61 14.35 12.36
CA LEU A 101 17.55 15.40 12.02
C LEU A 101 16.92 16.68 12.58
N ASN A 102 16.99 16.80 13.90
CA ASN A 102 16.88 18.09 14.53
C ASN A 102 17.99 18.95 13.92
N VAL A 103 17.56 20.06 13.30
CA VAL A 103 18.16 21.38 13.46
C VAL A 103 19.64 21.31 13.82
N ALA A 104 20.52 21.58 12.85
CA ALA A 104 21.84 22.07 13.19
C ALA A 104 21.63 23.35 13.99
N ASP A 105 21.79 23.25 15.31
CA ASP A 105 21.90 24.35 16.23
C ASP A 105 23.12 25.17 15.78
N ASN A 106 22.89 26.16 14.91
CA ASN A 106 23.93 27.09 14.47
C ASN A 106 24.18 28.17 15.52
N SER A 107 24.07 27.81 16.80
CA SER A 107 24.41 28.61 17.97
C SER A 107 25.75 28.13 18.50
N GLY A 108 26.85 28.63 17.93
CA GLY A 108 28.17 28.34 18.49
C GLY A 108 29.42 28.66 17.66
N ALA A 109 29.31 29.19 16.44
CA ALA A 109 30.49 29.41 15.58
C ALA A 109 30.74 30.90 15.23
N ARG A 110 30.62 31.80 16.22
CA ARG A 110 31.09 33.20 16.11
C ARG A 110 31.61 33.73 17.44
N GLU A 111 32.67 33.13 17.95
CA GLU A 111 33.67 33.78 18.80
C GLU A 111 34.97 32.97 18.64
N LEU A 112 36.11 33.66 18.60
CA LEU A 112 37.47 33.19 18.27
C LEU A 112 37.85 33.14 16.78
N MET A 113 37.95 34.31 16.15
CA MET A 113 39.24 34.91 15.72
C MET A 113 39.01 36.33 15.19
#